data_AF-A0A2M7XN13-F1
#
_entry.id   AF-A0A2M7XN13-F1
#
_cell.length_a   1.000
_cell.length_b   1.000
_cell.length_c   1.000
_cell.angle_alpha   90.00
_cell.angle_beta   90.00
_cell.angle_gamma   90.00
#
_symmetry.space_group_name_H-M   'P 1'
#
loop_
_entity.id
_entity.type
_entity.pdbx_description
1 polymer ?
#
loop_
_entity_poly.entity_id
_entity_poly.type
_entity_poly.pdbx_seq_one_letter_code
_entity_poly.pdbx_strand_id
1 'polypeptide(L)'
;MKNYNVTAIKSLLDTAKSALIVVPTMSVDSIGSALGLALALKKAGKTAQVLSLQKPDQNYSKLSGLELITDSYNPADLVVTVSYPLDQIDQVSYNDDGGKLNLVVKTKSGATKIDQNQISINNSSGTADICFMLGDEAPLGDKASIVNSGNWVYIAPIAVQKTWAKATLIDPDAPFSEIFTFLLPMLGLTLDTESGKDILIGLRVATQSFSVNVSPESFEAGAICLRATQPESSNPATAGPKAPVVEPVNLATARPIENTDRPVTPSFNSTAPITPNPTFSPTV
;
A
#
# COMPACT_ATOMS: atom_id res chain seq x y z
N MET A 1 -10.43 13.11 15.11
CA MET A 1 -10.12 11.66 15.12
C MET A 1 -11.38 10.83 14.96
N LYS A 2 -11.51 10.17 13.80
CA LYS A 2 -12.60 9.25 13.51
C LYS A 2 -12.56 8.07 14.48
N ASN A 3 -13.73 7.51 14.79
CA ASN A 3 -13.85 6.34 15.65
C ASN A 3 -14.86 5.37 15.03
N TYR A 4 -14.34 4.39 14.29
CA TYR A 4 -15.17 3.39 13.64
C TYR A 4 -15.50 2.24 14.60
N ASN A 5 -16.71 1.70 14.52
CA ASN A 5 -17.02 0.45 15.20
C ASN A 5 -16.38 -0.72 14.44
N VAL A 6 -15.22 -1.16 14.91
CA VAL A 6 -14.41 -2.21 14.27
C VAL A 6 -14.57 -3.60 14.89
N THR A 7 -15.48 -3.77 15.86
CA THR A 7 -15.57 -5.00 16.67
C THR A 7 -15.77 -6.25 15.82
N ALA A 8 -16.74 -6.21 14.90
CA ALA A 8 -17.01 -7.33 13.99
C ALA A 8 -15.86 -7.57 13.01
N ILE A 9 -15.23 -6.50 12.50
CA ILE A 9 -14.09 -6.58 11.57
C ILE A 9 -12.90 -7.24 12.26
N LYS A 10 -12.58 -6.84 13.50
CA LYS A 10 -11.54 -7.46 14.33
C LYS A 10 -11.78 -8.94 14.55
N SER A 11 -13.01 -9.31 14.93
CA SER A 11 -13.36 -10.71 15.17
C SER A 11 -13.12 -11.59 13.94
N LEU A 12 -13.42 -11.08 12.73
CA LEU A 12 -13.12 -11.80 11.50
C LEU A 12 -11.60 -11.87 11.25
N LEU A 13 -10.91 -10.74 11.44
CA LEU A 13 -9.48 -10.59 11.15
C LEU A 13 -8.59 -11.45 12.07
N ASP A 14 -8.93 -11.57 13.35
CA ASP A 14 -8.13 -12.30 14.35
C ASP A 14 -7.98 -13.77 14.00
N THR A 15 -9.03 -14.38 13.42
CA THR A 15 -9.02 -15.78 13.00
C THR A 15 -8.45 -16.01 11.59
N ALA A 16 -8.33 -14.95 10.79
CA ALA A 16 -7.98 -15.05 9.38
C ALA A 16 -6.47 -15.27 9.16
N LYS A 17 -6.10 -16.17 8.25
CA LYS A 17 -4.73 -16.35 7.75
C LYS A 17 -4.54 -15.78 6.35
N SER A 18 -5.64 -15.66 5.61
CA SER A 18 -5.69 -15.17 4.23
C SER A 18 -6.74 -14.08 4.06
N ALA A 19 -6.44 -13.10 3.21
CA ALA A 19 -7.33 -12.00 2.89
C ALA A 19 -7.47 -11.77 1.38
N LEU A 20 -8.69 -11.51 0.93
CA LEU A 20 -8.99 -11.03 -0.41
C LEU A 20 -9.53 -9.61 -0.32
N ILE A 21 -8.98 -8.70 -1.11
CA ILE A 21 -9.42 -7.30 -1.15
C ILE A 21 -9.92 -7.03 -2.56
N VAL A 22 -11.18 -6.69 -2.71
CA VAL A 22 -11.81 -6.46 -4.02
C VAL A 22 -12.05 -4.98 -4.22
N VAL A 23 -11.61 -4.48 -5.37
CA VAL A 23 -11.79 -3.10 -5.82
C VAL A 23 -12.59 -3.14 -7.13
N PRO A 24 -13.93 -3.04 -7.09
CA PRO A 24 -14.77 -3.10 -8.28
C PRO A 24 -14.56 -1.92 -9.22
N THR A 25 -14.38 -0.72 -8.65
CA THR A 25 -14.13 0.52 -9.40
C THR A 25 -12.73 1.03 -9.08
N MET A 26 -11.87 0.98 -10.08
CA MET A 26 -10.48 1.35 -9.93
C MET A 26 -10.30 2.88 -9.86
N SER A 27 -9.57 3.34 -8.87
CA SER A 27 -9.08 4.72 -8.74
C SER A 27 -7.75 4.67 -7.97
N VAL A 28 -6.93 5.71 -8.05
CA VAL A 28 -5.68 5.77 -7.27
C VAL A 28 -5.96 5.70 -5.76
N ASP A 29 -7.08 6.26 -5.31
CA ASP A 29 -7.53 6.21 -3.92
C ASP A 29 -7.90 4.78 -3.48
N SER A 30 -8.80 4.11 -4.22
CA SER A 30 -9.25 2.76 -3.89
C SER A 30 -8.13 1.72 -4.02
N ILE A 31 -7.27 1.82 -5.04
CA ILE A 31 -6.12 0.91 -5.20
C ILE A 31 -5.03 1.19 -4.17
N GLY A 32 -4.67 2.45 -3.91
CA GLY A 32 -3.69 2.79 -2.87
C GLY A 32 -4.13 2.32 -1.49
N SER A 33 -5.43 2.43 -1.20
CA SER A 33 -6.02 1.93 0.05
C SER A 33 -6.02 0.40 0.13
N ALA A 34 -6.38 -0.28 -0.96
CA ALA A 34 -6.37 -1.73 -1.04
C ALA A 34 -4.95 -2.30 -0.87
N LEU A 35 -3.97 -1.71 -1.55
CA LEU A 35 -2.57 -2.08 -1.43
C LEU A 35 -2.02 -1.78 -0.03
N GLY A 36 -2.36 -0.61 0.54
CA GLY A 36 -2.01 -0.28 1.92
C GLY A 36 -2.52 -1.31 2.93
N LEU A 37 -3.78 -1.74 2.80
CA LEU A 37 -4.34 -2.83 3.59
C LEU A 37 -3.62 -4.16 3.33
N ALA A 38 -3.39 -4.53 2.06
CA ALA A 38 -2.72 -5.77 1.70
C ALA A 38 -1.31 -5.88 2.28
N LEU A 39 -0.53 -4.80 2.19
CA LEU A 39 0.83 -4.70 2.74
C LEU A 39 0.82 -4.78 4.27
N ALA A 40 -0.11 -4.08 4.93
CA ALA A 40 -0.25 -4.14 6.38
C ALA A 40 -0.64 -5.55 6.87
N LEU A 41 -1.52 -6.24 6.15
CA LEU A 41 -1.89 -7.63 6.43
C LEU A 41 -0.71 -8.59 6.23
N LYS A 42 0.08 -8.42 5.16
CA LYS A 42 1.30 -9.19 4.92
C LYS A 42 2.32 -9.01 6.04
N LYS A 43 2.50 -7.77 6.51
CA LYS A 43 3.37 -7.48 7.64
C LYS A 43 2.90 -8.13 8.95
N ALA A 44 1.58 -8.27 9.12
CA ALA A 44 0.97 -9.02 10.22
C ALA A 44 1.02 -10.55 10.03
N GLY A 45 1.75 -11.06 9.03
CA GLY A 45 1.94 -12.50 8.80
C GLY A 45 0.78 -13.20 8.08
N LYS A 46 -0.13 -12.45 7.43
CA LYS A 46 -1.26 -13.00 6.67
C LYS A 46 -0.95 -12.97 5.17
N THR A 47 -1.58 -13.85 4.39
CA THR A 47 -1.56 -13.74 2.93
C THR A 47 -2.63 -12.74 2.47
N ALA A 48 -2.32 -11.92 1.47
CA ALA A 48 -3.28 -10.94 0.93
C ALA A 48 -3.14 -10.83 -0.58
N GLN A 49 -4.28 -10.74 -1.27
CA GLN A 49 -4.38 -10.42 -2.71
C GLN A 49 -5.39 -9.31 -2.94
N VAL A 50 -5.17 -8.52 -3.99
CA VAL A 50 -6.07 -7.47 -4.44
C VAL A 50 -6.67 -7.85 -5.79
N LEU A 51 -7.98 -7.98 -5.88
CA LEU A 51 -8.71 -8.20 -7.13
C LEU A 51 -9.21 -6.86 -7.68
N SER A 52 -8.87 -6.57 -8.93
CA SER A 52 -9.37 -5.42 -9.69
C SER A 52 -9.77 -5.89 -11.09
N LEU A 53 -10.83 -5.33 -11.68
CA LEU A 53 -11.23 -5.68 -13.05
C LEU A 53 -10.26 -5.16 -14.12
N GLN A 54 -9.41 -4.21 -13.75
CA GLN A 54 -8.50 -3.53 -14.66
C GLN A 54 -7.07 -3.64 -14.12
N LYS A 55 -6.13 -3.84 -15.04
CA LYS A 55 -4.70 -3.78 -14.70
C LYS A 55 -4.30 -2.32 -14.44
N PRO A 56 -3.48 -2.06 -13.42
CA PRO A 56 -2.95 -0.72 -13.18
C PRO A 56 -2.16 -0.20 -14.38
N ASP A 57 -2.36 1.05 -14.75
CA ASP A 57 -1.59 1.76 -15.76
C ASP A 57 -0.46 2.61 -15.13
N GLN A 58 0.16 3.49 -15.92
CA GLN A 58 1.25 4.36 -15.46
C GLN A 58 0.87 5.27 -14.28
N ASN A 59 -0.41 5.59 -14.09
CA ASN A 59 -0.87 6.44 -12.99
C ASN A 59 -0.67 5.77 -11.62
N TYR A 60 -0.55 4.45 -11.58
CA TYR A 60 -0.36 3.66 -10.37
C TYR A 60 1.10 3.28 -10.11
N SER A 61 2.02 3.62 -11.03
CA SER A 61 3.44 3.24 -10.99
C SER A 61 4.21 3.65 -9.72
N LYS A 62 3.68 4.60 -8.95
CA LYS A 62 4.27 5.07 -7.69
C LYS A 62 3.81 4.26 -6.47
N LEU A 63 2.75 3.47 -6.62
CA LEU A 63 2.24 2.60 -5.57
C LEU A 63 3.13 1.38 -5.42
N SER A 64 3.21 0.87 -4.21
CA SER A 64 3.98 -0.30 -3.84
C SER A 64 3.09 -1.55 -3.82
N GLY A 65 3.67 -2.73 -3.99
CA GLY A 65 2.89 -3.97 -3.96
C GLY A 65 1.97 -4.20 -5.17
N LEU A 66 2.22 -3.56 -6.32
CA LEU A 66 1.42 -3.74 -7.55
C LEU A 66 1.35 -5.21 -8.00
N GLU A 67 2.33 -6.02 -7.64
CA GLU A 67 2.35 -7.47 -7.87
C GLU A 67 1.28 -8.25 -7.10
N LEU A 68 0.63 -7.63 -6.10
CA LEU A 68 -0.49 -8.21 -5.35
C LEU A 68 -1.82 -8.08 -6.09
N ILE A 69 -1.86 -7.29 -7.16
CA ILE A 69 -3.07 -7.05 -7.96
C ILE A 69 -3.22 -8.16 -8.99
N THR A 70 -4.39 -8.79 -9.00
CA THR A 70 -4.83 -9.74 -10.02
C THR A 70 -6.11 -9.26 -10.69
N ASP A 71 -6.25 -9.54 -11.98
CA ASP A 71 -7.48 -9.38 -12.75
C ASP A 71 -8.29 -10.69 -12.86
N SER A 72 -7.73 -11.77 -12.33
CA SER A 72 -8.33 -13.08 -12.30
C SER A 72 -8.57 -13.52 -10.85
N TYR A 73 -9.83 -13.85 -10.58
CA TYR A 73 -10.22 -14.56 -9.38
C TYR A 73 -11.23 -15.60 -9.80
N ASN A 74 -10.85 -16.86 -9.68
CA ASN A 74 -11.75 -17.98 -9.86
C ASN A 74 -11.59 -18.93 -8.68
N PRO A 75 -12.54 -18.96 -7.74
CA PRO A 75 -12.45 -19.78 -6.54
C PRO A 75 -12.58 -21.29 -6.84
N ALA A 76 -12.86 -21.67 -8.09
CA ALA A 76 -12.90 -23.07 -8.50
C ALA A 76 -11.59 -23.54 -9.17
N ASP A 77 -10.69 -22.63 -9.56
CA ASP A 77 -9.52 -22.98 -10.35
C ASP A 77 -8.34 -23.43 -9.49
N LEU A 78 -7.66 -24.46 -9.97
CA LEU A 78 -6.32 -24.81 -9.53
C LEU A 78 -5.30 -24.13 -10.44
N VAL A 79 -4.50 -23.22 -9.88
CA VAL A 79 -3.42 -22.55 -10.59
C VAL A 79 -2.09 -23.19 -10.22
N VAL A 80 -1.38 -23.74 -11.21
CA VAL A 80 -0.02 -24.26 -11.05
C VAL A 80 0.95 -23.28 -11.70
N THR A 81 1.72 -22.56 -10.89
CA THR A 81 2.77 -21.64 -11.35
C THR A 81 4.12 -22.34 -11.30
N VAL A 82 4.82 -22.32 -12.43
CA VAL A 82 6.20 -22.83 -12.53
C VAL A 82 7.14 -21.65 -12.74
N SER A 83 7.93 -21.32 -11.72
CA SER A 83 8.93 -20.25 -11.73
C SER A 83 10.18 -20.69 -12.50
N TYR A 84 10.04 -20.77 -13.83
CA TYR A 84 11.06 -21.24 -14.76
C TYR A 84 11.06 -20.37 -16.03
N PRO A 85 12.24 -20.10 -16.64
CA PRO A 85 12.30 -19.27 -17.85
C PRO A 85 11.44 -19.85 -18.98
N LEU A 86 10.47 -19.06 -19.45
CA LEU A 86 9.48 -19.51 -20.44
C LEU A 86 10.13 -19.90 -21.77
N ASP A 87 11.24 -19.25 -22.15
CA ASP A 87 12.02 -19.54 -23.35
C ASP A 87 12.76 -20.89 -23.28
N GLN A 88 12.88 -21.49 -22.10
CA GLN A 88 13.47 -22.81 -21.86
C GLN A 88 12.41 -23.93 -21.80
N ILE A 89 11.13 -23.59 -21.91
CA ILE A 89 10.03 -24.54 -22.01
C ILE A 89 9.87 -24.94 -23.49
N ASP A 90 9.82 -26.24 -23.75
CA ASP A 90 9.59 -26.84 -25.08
C ASP A 90 8.08 -27.02 -25.31
N GLN A 91 7.40 -27.66 -24.35
CA GLN A 91 5.97 -27.99 -24.46
C GLN A 91 5.31 -28.09 -23.09
N VAL A 92 4.04 -27.67 -23.02
CA VAL A 92 3.13 -28.00 -21.90
C VAL A 92 2.01 -28.88 -22.45
N SER A 93 1.79 -30.04 -21.85
CA SER A 93 0.72 -30.97 -22.21
C SER A 93 -0.02 -31.48 -20.97
N TYR A 94 -1.18 -32.10 -21.18
CA TYR A 94 -1.92 -32.77 -20.12
C TYR A 94 -2.26 -34.20 -20.55
N ASN A 95 -2.40 -35.09 -19.57
CA ASN A 95 -2.93 -36.43 -19.78
C ASN A 95 -3.79 -36.88 -18.60
N ASP A 96 -4.61 -37.90 -18.86
CA ASP A 96 -5.37 -38.62 -17.83
C ASP A 96 -4.67 -39.97 -17.59
N ASP A 97 -4.22 -40.19 -16.36
CA ASP A 97 -3.69 -41.47 -15.91
C ASP A 97 -4.58 -42.03 -14.78
N GLY A 98 -5.53 -42.87 -15.16
CA GLY A 98 -6.42 -43.55 -14.20
C GLY A 98 -7.40 -42.62 -13.49
N GLY A 99 -7.92 -41.60 -14.17
CA GLY A 99 -8.80 -40.57 -13.63
C GLY A 99 -8.07 -39.43 -12.93
N LYS A 100 -6.74 -39.33 -13.09
CA LYS A 100 -5.91 -38.26 -12.52
C LYS A 100 -5.37 -37.38 -13.63
N LEU A 101 -5.67 -36.08 -13.53
CA LEU A 101 -5.09 -35.07 -14.42
C LEU A 101 -3.61 -34.87 -14.09
N ASN A 102 -2.74 -35.12 -15.06
CA ASN A 102 -1.33 -34.75 -14.99
C ASN A 102 -1.04 -33.59 -15.93
N LEU A 103 -0.31 -32.59 -15.44
CA LEU A 103 0.30 -31.54 -16.26
C LEU A 103 1.77 -31.89 -16.49
N VAL A 104 2.18 -32.01 -17.75
CA VAL A 104 3.54 -32.35 -18.14
C VAL A 104 4.19 -31.10 -18.76
N VAL A 105 5.18 -30.55 -18.06
CA VAL A 105 5.99 -29.44 -18.56
C VAL A 105 7.32 -30.01 -19.03
N LYS A 106 7.56 -29.95 -20.35
CA LYS A 106 8.77 -30.43 -20.99
C LYS A 106 9.71 -29.25 -21.25
N THR A 107 10.94 -29.37 -20.78
CA THR A 107 12.00 -28.37 -21.01
C THR A 107 12.75 -28.67 -22.31
N LYS A 108 13.40 -27.65 -22.88
CA LYS A 108 14.28 -27.82 -24.05
C LYS A 108 15.48 -28.70 -23.71
N SER A 109 16.05 -29.32 -24.74
CA SER A 109 17.27 -30.13 -24.59
C SER A 109 18.41 -29.30 -24.02
N GLY A 110 19.08 -29.80 -22.97
CA GLY A 110 20.16 -29.10 -22.28
C GLY A 110 19.72 -28.07 -21.23
N ALA A 111 18.42 -27.78 -21.12
CA ALA A 111 17.89 -26.92 -20.06
C ALA A 111 17.86 -27.66 -18.70
N THR A 112 17.99 -26.91 -17.61
CA THR A 112 17.97 -27.49 -16.26
C THR A 112 16.60 -28.08 -15.95
N LYS A 113 16.55 -29.19 -15.20
CA LYS A 113 15.26 -29.72 -14.73
C LYS A 113 14.51 -28.68 -13.89
N ILE A 114 13.19 -28.75 -13.90
CA ILE A 114 12.35 -27.97 -12.98
C ILE A 114 12.43 -28.64 -11.61
N ASP A 115 12.85 -27.90 -10.60
CA ASP A 115 12.88 -28.38 -9.21
C ASP A 115 11.55 -28.10 -8.50
N GLN A 116 11.24 -28.90 -7.48
CA GLN A 116 9.97 -28.83 -6.75
C GLN A 116 9.72 -27.47 -6.09
N ASN A 117 10.78 -26.80 -5.62
CA ASN A 117 10.71 -25.47 -5.05
C ASN A 117 10.37 -24.36 -6.07
N GLN A 118 10.43 -24.65 -7.37
CA GLN A 118 10.01 -23.75 -8.44
C GLN A 118 8.53 -23.93 -8.80
N ILE A 119 7.84 -24.90 -8.18
CA ILE A 119 6.43 -25.20 -8.47
C ILE A 119 5.59 -24.70 -7.31
N SER A 120 4.71 -23.75 -7.60
CA SER A 120 3.70 -23.24 -6.67
C SER A 120 2.32 -23.70 -7.11
N ILE A 121 1.64 -24.45 -6.25
CA ILE A 121 0.27 -24.90 -6.48
C ILE A 121 -0.65 -24.02 -5.63
N ASN A 122 -1.44 -23.18 -6.29
CA ASN A 122 -2.51 -22.41 -5.67
C ASN A 122 -3.84 -23.10 -5.98
N ASN A 123 -4.36 -23.85 -5.01
CA ASN A 123 -5.77 -24.21 -5.02
C ASN A 123 -6.54 -22.98 -4.58
N SER A 124 -7.23 -22.29 -5.50
CA SER A 124 -8.15 -21.21 -5.13
C SER A 124 -9.45 -21.74 -4.53
N SER A 125 -9.49 -23.00 -4.08
CA SER A 125 -10.66 -23.76 -3.63
C SER A 125 -11.35 -23.22 -2.37
N GLY A 126 -11.02 -22.02 -1.93
CA GLY A 126 -11.64 -21.34 -0.80
C GLY A 126 -11.64 -19.84 -1.04
N THR A 127 -12.76 -19.21 -0.71
CA THR A 127 -12.74 -17.78 -0.42
C THR A 127 -11.73 -17.53 0.70
N ALA A 128 -10.97 -16.44 0.60
CA ALA A 128 -10.06 -16.05 1.67
C ALA A 128 -10.78 -16.03 3.02
N ASP A 129 -10.05 -16.30 4.11
CA ASP A 129 -10.63 -16.37 5.45
C ASP A 129 -11.37 -15.07 5.83
N ILE A 130 -10.91 -13.94 5.29
CA ILE A 130 -11.61 -12.66 5.32
C ILE A 130 -11.56 -12.00 3.94
N CYS A 131 -12.66 -11.38 3.54
CA CYS A 131 -12.75 -10.64 2.29
C CYS A 131 -13.14 -9.19 2.57
N PHE A 132 -12.54 -8.23 1.88
CA PHE A 132 -12.86 -6.81 1.94
C PHE A 132 -13.39 -6.37 0.59
N MET A 133 -14.56 -5.72 0.57
CA MET A 133 -15.13 -5.11 -0.63
C MET A 133 -15.03 -3.59 -0.48
N LEU A 134 -14.27 -2.93 -1.36
CA LEU A 134 -14.08 -1.48 -1.37
C LEU A 134 -14.99 -0.86 -2.44
N GLY A 135 -16.18 -0.46 -2.04
CA GLY A 135 -17.21 0.07 -2.93
C GLY A 135 -18.22 -0.97 -3.41
N ASP A 136 -19.15 -0.56 -4.27
CA ASP A 136 -20.25 -1.41 -4.73
C ASP A 136 -19.77 -2.54 -5.64
N GLU A 137 -20.31 -3.74 -5.48
CA GLU A 137 -19.96 -4.95 -6.23
C GLU A 137 -20.55 -4.99 -7.65
N ALA A 138 -21.57 -4.18 -7.98
CA ALA A 138 -22.25 -4.23 -9.28
C ALA A 138 -21.31 -4.05 -10.49
N PRO A 139 -20.26 -3.20 -10.46
CA PRO A 139 -19.29 -3.09 -11.55
C PRO A 139 -18.57 -4.40 -11.87
N LEU A 140 -18.53 -5.37 -10.94
CA LEU A 140 -17.96 -6.71 -11.18
C LEU A 140 -18.74 -7.54 -12.21
N GLY A 141 -19.96 -7.14 -12.56
CA GLY A 141 -20.80 -7.87 -13.52
C GLY A 141 -21.04 -9.31 -13.07
N ASP A 142 -20.74 -10.29 -13.92
CA ASP A 142 -20.89 -11.71 -13.62
C ASP A 142 -20.07 -12.17 -12.38
N LYS A 143 -18.96 -11.47 -12.10
CA LYS A 143 -18.11 -11.74 -10.93
C LYS A 143 -18.71 -11.20 -9.63
N ALA A 144 -19.79 -10.43 -9.66
CA ALA A 144 -20.43 -9.91 -8.44
C ALA A 144 -20.93 -11.05 -7.52
N SER A 145 -21.21 -12.23 -8.08
CA SER A 145 -21.56 -13.45 -7.34
C SER A 145 -20.48 -13.93 -6.35
N ILE A 146 -19.27 -13.37 -6.41
CA ILE A 146 -18.18 -13.61 -5.45
C ILE A 146 -18.61 -13.38 -3.99
N VAL A 147 -19.56 -12.47 -3.75
CA VAL A 147 -20.07 -12.13 -2.41
C VAL A 147 -20.97 -13.22 -1.82
N ASN A 148 -21.42 -14.19 -2.61
CA ASN A 148 -22.31 -15.27 -2.17
C ASN A 148 -21.61 -16.27 -1.24
N SER A 149 -20.29 -16.21 -1.13
CA SER A 149 -19.50 -17.07 -0.24
C SER A 149 -18.36 -16.28 0.39
N GLY A 150 -17.95 -16.65 1.60
CA GLY A 150 -16.84 -16.01 2.32
C GLY A 150 -17.28 -15.06 3.44
N ASN A 151 -16.29 -14.53 4.14
CA ASN A 151 -16.47 -13.62 5.28
C ASN A 151 -16.25 -12.18 4.85
N TRP A 152 -17.31 -11.52 4.38
CA TRP A 152 -17.17 -10.20 3.77
C TRP A 152 -17.29 -9.04 4.76
N VAL A 153 -16.36 -8.10 4.63
CA VAL A 153 -16.39 -6.75 5.19
C VAL A 153 -16.68 -5.78 4.06
N TYR A 154 -17.78 -5.04 4.14
CA TYR A 154 -18.12 -3.99 3.19
C TYR A 154 -17.60 -2.65 3.68
N ILE A 155 -16.81 -1.97 2.86
CA ILE A 155 -16.25 -0.65 3.15
C ILE A 155 -16.60 0.27 1.99
N ALA A 156 -17.29 1.38 2.25
CA ALA A 156 -17.64 2.32 1.17
C ALA A 156 -17.87 3.76 1.67
N PRO A 157 -17.59 4.76 0.82
CA PRO A 157 -17.99 6.14 1.05
C PRO A 157 -19.44 6.42 0.63
N ILE A 158 -20.25 5.38 0.42
CA ILE A 158 -21.65 5.52 -0.01
C ILE A 158 -22.51 4.78 1.01
N ALA A 159 -23.55 5.45 1.50
CA ALA A 159 -24.45 4.92 2.54
C ALA A 159 -25.44 3.88 1.99
N VAL A 160 -24.92 2.71 1.62
CA VAL A 160 -25.70 1.55 1.17
C VAL A 160 -25.40 0.36 2.07
N GLN A 161 -26.43 -0.26 2.64
CA GLN A 161 -26.25 -1.49 3.40
C GLN A 161 -26.26 -2.71 2.47
N LYS A 162 -25.41 -3.69 2.76
CA LYS A 162 -25.27 -4.92 1.99
C LYS A 162 -25.58 -6.13 2.87
N THR A 163 -26.61 -6.89 2.52
CA THR A 163 -27.09 -8.04 3.32
C THR A 163 -26.11 -9.21 3.36
N TRP A 164 -25.22 -9.31 2.37
CA TRP A 164 -24.15 -10.31 2.32
C TRP A 164 -22.96 -9.98 3.23
N ALA A 165 -22.82 -8.73 3.68
CA ALA A 165 -21.69 -8.30 4.49
C ALA A 165 -21.87 -8.72 5.95
N LYS A 166 -20.84 -9.36 6.53
CA LYS A 166 -20.80 -9.71 7.96
C LYS A 166 -20.41 -8.52 8.84
N ALA A 167 -19.72 -7.55 8.26
CA ALA A 167 -19.41 -6.27 8.88
C ALA A 167 -19.45 -5.16 7.83
N THR A 168 -19.85 -3.96 8.24
CA THR A 168 -19.98 -2.81 7.35
C THR A 168 -19.30 -1.59 7.99
N LEU A 169 -18.50 -0.87 7.21
CA LEU A 169 -17.98 0.45 7.56
C LEU A 169 -18.34 1.41 6.42
N ILE A 170 -19.15 2.41 6.76
CA ILE A 170 -19.59 3.43 5.82
C ILE A 170 -19.14 4.78 6.36
N ASP A 171 -18.47 5.56 5.51
CA ASP A 171 -18.04 6.92 5.83
C ASP A 171 -18.15 7.82 4.59
N PRO A 172 -19.30 8.49 4.39
CA PRO A 172 -19.55 9.28 3.19
C PRO A 172 -18.71 10.54 3.06
N ASP A 173 -18.10 10.97 4.16
CA ASP A 173 -17.33 12.21 4.24
C ASP A 173 -15.82 11.97 4.02
N ALA A 174 -15.40 10.73 3.73
CA ALA A 174 -14.01 10.37 3.52
C ALA A 174 -13.75 9.59 2.24
N PRO A 175 -12.63 9.85 1.56
CA PRO A 175 -12.08 8.92 0.58
C PRO A 175 -11.59 7.63 1.27
N PHE A 176 -11.39 6.56 0.50
CA PHE A 176 -10.93 5.29 1.04
C PHE A 176 -9.62 5.44 1.80
N SER A 177 -8.68 6.22 1.28
CA SER A 177 -7.37 6.44 1.92
C SER A 177 -7.50 7.06 3.31
N GLU A 178 -8.42 8.00 3.50
CA GLU A 178 -8.69 8.56 4.83
C GLU A 178 -9.30 7.48 5.75
N ILE A 179 -10.30 6.73 5.27
CA ILE A 179 -10.90 5.62 6.01
C ILE A 179 -9.82 4.64 6.48
N PHE A 180 -8.96 4.19 5.57
CA PHE A 180 -7.92 3.20 5.86
C PHE A 180 -6.80 3.74 6.74
N THR A 181 -6.52 5.05 6.70
CA THR A 181 -5.55 5.68 7.61
C THR A 181 -5.97 5.50 9.07
N PHE A 182 -7.27 5.65 9.37
CA PHE A 182 -7.79 5.48 10.73
C PHE A 182 -8.16 4.03 11.05
N LEU A 183 -8.64 3.27 10.06
CA LEU A 183 -9.07 1.89 10.23
C LEU A 183 -7.90 0.95 10.56
N LEU A 184 -6.76 1.05 9.87
CA LEU A 184 -5.65 0.09 10.04
C LEU A 184 -5.15 0.05 11.50
N PRO A 185 -4.80 1.18 12.16
CA PRO A 185 -4.41 1.17 13.56
C PRO A 185 -5.52 0.67 14.47
N MET A 186 -6.78 1.01 14.18
CA MET A 186 -7.91 0.50 14.96
C MET A 186 -7.98 -1.02 14.91
N LEU A 187 -7.67 -1.65 13.77
CA LEU A 187 -7.59 -3.10 13.60
C LEU A 187 -6.32 -3.74 14.19
N GLY A 188 -5.42 -2.95 14.80
CA GLY A 188 -4.14 -3.43 15.31
C GLY A 188 -3.11 -3.71 14.21
N LEU A 189 -3.37 -3.23 12.99
CA LEU A 189 -2.44 -3.32 11.87
C LEU A 189 -1.49 -2.11 11.90
N THR A 190 -0.22 -2.37 11.62
CA THR A 190 0.80 -1.30 11.59
C THR A 190 0.78 -0.62 10.23
N LEU A 191 0.66 0.70 10.24
CA LEU A 191 0.89 1.54 9.06
C LEU A 191 2.40 1.78 8.95
N ASP A 192 3.04 1.15 7.99
CA ASP A 192 4.48 1.27 7.74
C ASP A 192 4.81 2.15 6.54
N THR A 193 6.08 2.25 6.17
CA THR A 193 6.55 3.15 5.11
C THR A 193 5.84 2.90 3.78
N GLU A 194 5.70 1.63 3.36
CA GLU A 194 5.08 1.32 2.06
C GLU A 194 3.56 1.49 2.10
N SER A 195 2.89 0.93 3.12
CA SER A 195 1.43 1.08 3.27
C SER A 195 1.00 2.54 3.51
N GLY A 196 1.78 3.29 4.30
CA GLY A 196 1.58 4.71 4.54
C GLY A 196 1.82 5.56 3.29
N LYS A 197 2.81 5.22 2.47
CA LYS A 197 3.06 5.89 1.19
C LYS A 197 1.90 5.69 0.22
N ASP A 198 1.39 4.46 0.08
CA ASP A 198 0.29 4.16 -0.84
C ASP A 198 -1.00 4.88 -0.45
N ILE A 199 -1.33 4.85 0.84
CA ILE A 199 -2.49 5.56 1.38
C ILE A 199 -2.32 7.08 1.23
N LEU A 200 -1.12 7.63 1.48
CA LEU A 200 -0.86 9.06 1.28
C LEU A 200 -1.03 9.48 -0.20
N ILE A 201 -0.56 8.66 -1.14
CA ILE A 201 -0.74 8.92 -2.57
C ILE A 201 -2.23 8.93 -2.91
N GLY A 202 -2.98 7.93 -2.46
CA GLY A 202 -4.43 7.86 -2.61
C GLY A 202 -5.13 9.11 -2.08
N LEU A 203 -4.78 9.52 -0.85
CA LEU A 203 -5.36 10.68 -0.18
C LEU A 203 -5.09 11.97 -0.93
N ARG A 204 -3.85 12.16 -1.39
CA ARG A 204 -3.49 13.34 -2.19
C ARG A 204 -4.22 13.37 -3.53
N VAL A 205 -4.45 12.24 -4.18
CA VAL A 205 -5.21 12.23 -5.44
C VAL A 205 -6.69 12.52 -5.17
N ALA A 206 -7.31 11.85 -4.19
CA ALA A 206 -8.72 12.03 -3.85
C ALA A 206 -9.08 13.46 -3.45
N THR A 207 -8.15 14.15 -2.76
CA THR A 207 -8.35 15.51 -2.25
C THR A 207 -7.72 16.60 -3.12
N GLN A 208 -7.20 16.25 -4.31
CA GLN A 208 -6.42 17.16 -5.17
C GLN A 208 -5.32 17.92 -4.38
N SER A 209 -4.49 17.16 -3.68
CA SER A 209 -3.47 17.65 -2.76
C SER A 209 -4.05 18.55 -1.68
N PHE A 210 -5.08 18.06 -0.99
CA PHE A 210 -5.76 18.75 0.11
C PHE A 210 -6.46 20.07 -0.27
N SER A 211 -6.86 20.21 -1.53
CA SER A 211 -7.53 21.42 -2.04
C SER A 211 -9.05 21.27 -2.16
N VAL A 212 -9.56 20.04 -2.30
CA VAL A 212 -10.99 19.76 -2.47
C VAL A 212 -11.45 18.65 -1.54
N ASN A 213 -12.71 18.72 -1.09
CA ASN A 213 -13.36 17.70 -0.27
C ASN A 213 -12.49 17.28 0.94
N VAL A 214 -11.90 18.25 1.61
CA VAL A 214 -11.05 18.04 2.78
C VAL A 214 -11.78 18.35 4.08
N SER A 215 -11.44 17.58 5.11
CA SER A 215 -11.85 17.79 6.50
C SER A 215 -10.60 17.95 7.39
N PRO A 216 -10.76 18.36 8.66
CA PRO A 216 -9.67 18.25 9.64
C PRO A 216 -9.07 16.84 9.70
N GLU A 217 -9.92 15.82 9.56
CA GLU A 217 -9.53 14.41 9.51
C GLU A 217 -8.68 14.08 8.28
N SER A 218 -8.89 14.73 7.14
CA SER A 218 -8.01 14.57 5.97
C SER A 218 -6.58 15.03 6.25
N PHE A 219 -6.41 16.17 6.93
CA PHE A 219 -5.08 16.64 7.33
C PHE A 219 -4.45 15.76 8.41
N GLU A 220 -5.25 15.28 9.36
CA GLU A 220 -4.81 14.30 10.36
C GLU A 220 -4.33 13.00 9.69
N ALA A 221 -5.10 12.47 8.73
CA ALA A 221 -4.74 11.29 7.95
C ALA A 221 -3.44 11.51 7.16
N GLY A 222 -3.30 12.68 6.51
CA GLY A 222 -2.07 13.06 5.82
C GLY A 222 -0.87 13.10 6.76
N ALA A 223 -1.02 13.66 7.96
CA ALA A 223 0.04 13.72 8.97
C ALA A 223 0.42 12.33 9.49
N ILE A 224 -0.55 11.45 9.72
CA ILE A 224 -0.32 10.05 10.13
C ILE A 224 0.48 9.31 9.06
N CYS A 225 0.08 9.42 7.79
CA CYS A 225 0.78 8.76 6.69
C CYS A 225 2.19 9.32 6.49
N LEU A 226 2.36 10.65 6.54
CA LEU A 226 3.68 11.30 6.45
C LEU A 226 4.63 10.82 7.56
N ARG A 227 4.11 10.60 8.77
CA ARG A 227 4.89 10.03 9.88
C ARG A 227 5.33 8.60 9.57
N ALA A 228 4.43 7.76 9.05
CA ALA A 228 4.77 6.39 8.65
C ALA A 228 5.81 6.31 7.52
N THR A 229 5.85 7.32 6.65
CA THR A 229 6.88 7.40 5.58
C THR A 229 8.24 7.90 6.04
N GLN A 230 8.38 8.36 7.28
CA GLN A 230 9.69 8.72 7.80
C GLN A 230 10.51 7.44 8.04
N PRO A 231 11.82 7.46 7.80
CA PRO A 231 12.68 6.39 8.30
C PRO A 231 12.50 6.31 9.81
N GLU A 232 12.40 5.09 10.35
CA GLU A 232 12.47 4.86 11.79
C GLU A 232 13.67 5.65 12.32
N SER A 233 13.40 6.62 13.20
CA SER A 233 14.47 7.43 13.78
C SER A 233 15.43 6.45 14.43
N SER A 234 16.66 6.35 13.92
CA SER A 234 17.73 5.58 14.55
C SER A 234 17.97 6.19 15.92
N ASN A 235 17.30 5.66 16.94
CA ASN A 235 17.40 6.16 18.29
C ASN A 235 18.88 6.06 18.72
N PRO A 236 19.61 7.17 19.00
CA PRO A 236 21.00 7.10 19.45
C PRO A 236 21.13 6.59 20.91
N ALA A 237 20.05 6.08 21.51
CA ALA A 237 20.01 5.62 22.89
C ALA A 237 20.65 4.23 23.09
N THR A 238 21.84 3.99 22.54
CA THR A 238 22.79 2.96 23.05
C THR A 238 24.25 3.37 22.87
N ALA A 239 24.56 4.65 22.59
CA ALA A 239 25.91 5.16 22.82
C ALA A 239 26.05 5.50 24.32
N GLY A 240 26.36 4.49 25.14
CA GLY A 240 26.86 4.74 26.50
C GLY A 240 28.06 5.70 26.46
N PRO A 241 28.29 6.51 27.50
CA PRO A 241 29.36 7.48 27.48
C PRO A 241 30.69 6.75 27.37
N LYS A 242 31.35 6.84 26.20
CA LYS A 242 32.76 6.48 26.08
C LYS A 242 33.52 7.45 26.98
N ALA A 243 34.12 6.92 28.03
CA ALA A 243 35.01 7.67 28.90
C ALA A 243 36.08 8.39 28.03
N PRO A 244 36.47 9.63 28.38
CA PRO A 244 37.51 10.32 27.64
C PRO A 244 38.82 9.53 27.80
N VAL A 245 39.36 9.04 26.68
CA VAL A 245 40.74 8.59 26.64
C VAL A 245 41.59 9.86 26.77
N VAL A 246 42.32 9.99 27.87
CA VAL A 246 43.29 11.05 28.07
C VAL A 246 44.48 10.75 27.16
N GLU A 247 44.58 11.46 26.03
CA GLU A 247 45.81 11.46 25.23
C GLU A 247 46.91 12.25 25.96
N PRO A 248 48.16 11.74 26.04
CA PRO A 248 49.25 12.48 26.63
C PRO A 248 49.62 13.69 25.75
N VAL A 249 49.61 14.87 26.36
CA VAL A 249 50.03 16.14 25.76
C VAL A 249 51.50 16.06 25.35
N ASN A 250 51.78 16.10 24.04
CA ASN A 250 53.15 16.30 23.55
C ASN A 250 53.41 17.80 23.36
N LEU A 251 54.14 18.36 24.33
CA LEU A 251 54.50 19.77 24.41
C LEU A 251 55.82 20.02 23.69
N ALA A 252 55.82 20.15 22.36
CA ALA A 252 56.93 20.78 21.63
C ALA A 252 56.60 20.98 20.14
N THR A 253 56.17 22.19 19.75
CA THR A 253 56.90 23.08 18.83
C THR A 253 55.97 24.22 18.39
N ALA A 254 56.23 25.40 18.95
CA ALA A 254 55.62 26.66 18.56
C ALA A 254 56.14 27.11 17.19
N ARG A 255 55.25 27.60 16.32
CA ARG A 255 55.56 28.52 15.21
C ARG A 255 54.37 29.49 14.98
N PRO A 256 54.65 30.69 14.44
CA PRO A 256 54.04 31.93 14.91
C PRO A 256 52.70 32.30 14.29
N ILE A 257 51.98 33.14 15.02
CA ILE A 257 50.69 33.76 14.70
C ILE A 257 50.91 34.81 13.59
N GLU A 258 50.28 34.63 12.43
CA GLU A 258 50.14 35.70 11.45
C GLU A 258 48.75 36.32 11.57
N ASN A 259 48.75 37.58 12.00
CA ASN A 259 47.60 38.40 12.33
C ASN A 259 47.24 39.23 11.09
N THR A 260 46.05 39.04 10.51
CA THR A 260 45.47 39.99 9.55
C THR A 260 44.03 40.31 9.91
N ASP A 261 43.90 41.39 10.70
CA ASP A 261 42.69 42.19 10.83
C ASP A 261 42.23 42.70 9.46
N ARG A 262 40.97 42.43 9.09
CA ARG A 262 40.18 43.35 8.26
C ARG A 262 38.74 43.42 8.75
N PRO A 263 38.14 44.62 8.89
CA PRO A 263 36.78 44.79 9.36
C PRO A 263 35.76 44.46 8.26
N VAL A 264 34.69 43.75 8.64
CA VAL A 264 33.52 43.50 7.78
C VAL A 264 32.54 44.66 7.97
N THR A 265 32.32 45.46 6.93
CA THR A 265 31.20 46.41 6.85
C THR A 265 29.97 45.76 6.19
N PRO A 266 28.75 45.95 6.71
CA PRO A 266 27.54 45.45 6.07
C PRO A 266 27.06 46.42 4.97
N SER A 267 26.84 45.90 3.76
CA SER A 267 26.18 46.63 2.67
C SER A 267 24.72 46.23 2.61
N PHE A 268 23.83 47.09 3.10
CA PHE A 268 22.43 47.11 2.70
C PHE A 268 22.34 47.83 1.35
N ASN A 269 21.76 47.18 0.33
CA ASN A 269 21.18 47.96 -0.75
C ASN A 269 19.85 47.38 -1.20
N SER A 270 18.95 48.33 -1.42
CA SER A 270 17.51 48.23 -1.55
C SER A 270 17.08 48.31 -3.03
N THR A 271 15.81 47.97 -3.24
CA THR A 271 14.93 48.32 -4.37
C THR A 271 14.89 47.38 -5.59
N ALA A 272 13.77 46.65 -5.71
CA ALA A 272 13.14 46.35 -6.99
C ALA A 272 11.62 46.59 -6.86
N PRO A 273 10.93 47.06 -7.92
CA PRO A 273 9.60 47.65 -7.80
C PRO A 273 8.47 46.61 -7.86
N ILE A 274 7.41 46.89 -7.12
CA ILE A 274 6.13 46.20 -7.12
C ILE A 274 5.32 46.68 -8.33
N THR A 275 4.92 45.78 -9.23
CA THR A 275 3.93 46.06 -10.28
C THR A 275 2.54 45.59 -9.83
N PRO A 276 1.48 46.41 -9.98
CA PRO A 276 0.12 46.00 -9.65
C PRO A 276 -0.51 45.19 -10.81
N ASN A 277 -1.21 44.12 -10.45
CA ASN A 277 -1.97 43.25 -11.35
C ASN A 277 -3.33 43.91 -11.70
N PRO A 278 -3.82 43.88 -12.96
CA PRO A 278 -5.09 44.52 -13.31
C PRO A 278 -6.31 43.70 -12.90
N THR A 279 -7.29 44.43 -12.37
CA THR A 279 -8.65 44.04 -12.01
C THR A 279 -9.47 43.60 -13.23
N PHE A 280 -10.12 42.44 -13.14
CA PHE A 280 -11.21 42.04 -14.04
C PHE A 280 -12.54 42.58 -13.50
N SER A 281 -13.24 43.37 -14.32
CA SER A 281 -14.66 43.71 -14.13
C SER A 281 -15.56 42.70 -14.83
N PRO A 282 -16.76 42.41 -14.32
CA PRO A 282 -17.73 41.54 -14.97
C PRO A 282 -18.60 42.34 -15.94
N THR A 283 -18.98 41.72 -17.07
CA THR A 283 -20.07 42.22 -17.89
C THR A 283 -21.12 41.12 -18.06
N VAL A 284 -22.35 41.54 -17.76
CA VAL A 284 -23.71 41.02 -18.02
C VAL A 284 -23.83 39.86 -19.01
#